data_AF-A0A443RVQ8-F1
#
_entry.id   AF-A0A443RVQ8-F1
#
_cell.length_a   1.000
_cell.length_b   1.000
_cell.length_c   1.000
_cell.angle_alpha   90.00
_cell.angle_beta   90.00
_cell.angle_gamma   90.00
#
_symmetry.space_group_name_H-M   'P 1'
#
loop_
_entity.id
_entity.type
_entity.pdbx_description
1 polymer ?
#
loop_
_entity_poly.entity_id
_entity_poly.type
_entity_poly.pdbx_seq_one_letter_code
_entity_poly.pdbx_strand_id
1 'polypeptide(L)'
;PQIGRITALDPAGPDFYEDNPEARLDRSDAAYVDAIHTDYGNVVLEGLGLQDTVGMDDFYPNGGYRQPGCGVTKGLFNVLQSGIGEGLSKTVACNHQRSWGLFIVNPKAMDEHCQYVGYECDSWDKFREGKCGDCGAQGEQCGVFSVLGKDDPDYGNHYLQHMNVMKTIDTKKRKLYFKTDDNKPFCLHHYQIIVHLANSMPRSATGFINLSLHGSRRSVDELKFGEIAQSYGPGMKVTALGTYVKSLGTITQIDLKWTFGGLQLLDPTKLFNFPKLHVQKI
;
A
#
# COMPACT_ATOMS: atom_id res chain seq x y z
N PRO A 1 -1.52 -14.67 33.58
CA PRO A 1 -1.36 -14.99 32.14
C PRO A 1 -1.66 -13.74 31.30
N GLN A 2 -0.72 -13.33 30.43
CA GLN A 2 -0.94 -12.22 29.49
C GLN A 2 -1.68 -12.72 28.25
N ILE A 3 -2.52 -11.88 27.64
CA ILE A 3 -3.16 -12.17 26.35
C ILE A 3 -2.08 -12.33 25.28
N GLY A 4 -2.17 -13.37 24.44
CA GLY A 4 -1.14 -13.71 23.46
C GLY A 4 -1.13 -12.79 22.22
N ARG A 5 -2.30 -12.42 21.72
CA ARG A 5 -2.46 -11.51 20.58
C ARG A 5 -3.79 -10.75 20.68
N ILE A 6 -3.78 -9.47 20.35
CA ILE A 6 -4.98 -8.68 20.05
C ILE A 6 -4.84 -8.19 18.60
N THR A 7 -5.88 -8.37 17.80
CA THR A 7 -5.96 -7.78 16.46
C THR A 7 -7.11 -6.80 16.41
N ALA A 8 -6.80 -5.53 16.16
CA ALA A 8 -7.77 -4.46 16.14
C ALA A 8 -8.24 -4.19 14.72
N LEU A 9 -9.55 -4.32 14.50
CA LEU A 9 -10.17 -4.13 13.20
C LEU A 9 -10.80 -2.75 13.15
N ASP A 10 -10.06 -1.80 12.58
CA ASP A 10 -10.39 -0.38 12.48
C ASP A 10 -10.85 0.22 13.82
N PRO A 11 -9.93 0.34 14.81
CA PRO A 11 -10.27 0.86 16.14
C PRO A 11 -11.03 2.18 16.03
N ALA A 12 -12.12 2.34 16.81
CA ALA A 12 -12.91 3.56 16.76
C ALA A 12 -12.08 4.80 17.11
N GLY A 13 -12.28 5.88 16.35
CA GLY A 13 -11.73 7.21 16.62
C GLY A 13 -12.55 8.01 17.65
N PRO A 14 -13.88 8.18 17.47
CA PRO A 14 -14.71 8.95 18.40
C PRO A 14 -14.54 8.48 19.85
N ASP A 15 -14.32 9.44 20.76
CA ASP A 15 -13.99 9.24 22.18
C ASP A 15 -12.62 8.60 22.48
N PHE A 16 -11.84 8.21 21.48
CA PHE A 16 -10.53 7.54 21.63
C PHE A 16 -9.37 8.24 20.89
N TYR A 17 -9.58 9.48 20.43
CA TYR A 17 -8.54 10.28 19.75
C TYR A 17 -7.36 10.68 20.64
N GLU A 18 -7.56 10.75 21.96
CA GLU A 18 -6.47 11.05 22.89
C GLU A 18 -5.56 9.83 23.06
N ASP A 19 -4.24 10.00 22.90
CA ASP A 19 -3.27 8.93 23.11
C ASP A 19 -3.09 8.61 24.62
N ASN A 20 -4.13 8.03 25.22
CA ASN A 20 -4.14 7.58 26.61
C ASN A 20 -4.22 6.04 26.68
N PRO A 21 -3.11 5.33 26.97
CA PRO A 21 -3.07 3.87 27.05
C PRO A 21 -4.04 3.24 28.06
N GLU A 22 -4.52 3.98 29.06
CA GLU A 22 -5.51 3.47 30.02
C GLU A 22 -6.96 3.57 29.51
N ALA A 23 -7.20 4.42 28.50
CA ALA A 23 -8.53 4.75 28.01
C ALA A 23 -8.80 4.22 26.60
N ARG A 24 -7.79 3.68 25.89
CA ARG A 24 -7.93 3.10 24.55
C ARG A 24 -7.00 1.89 24.39
N LEU A 25 -7.19 1.14 23.30
CA LEU A 25 -6.29 0.06 22.94
C LEU A 25 -4.84 0.58 22.79
N ASP A 26 -3.92 -0.09 23.47
CA ASP A 26 -2.48 0.14 23.39
C ASP A 26 -1.72 -1.16 23.19
N ARG A 27 -0.52 -1.05 22.61
CA ARG A 27 0.39 -2.17 22.37
C ARG A 27 0.70 -2.98 23.63
N SER A 28 0.61 -2.39 24.83
CA SER A 28 0.86 -3.07 26.10
C SER A 28 -0.24 -4.04 26.55
N ASP A 29 -1.42 -4.01 25.91
CA ASP A 29 -2.58 -4.82 26.28
C ASP A 29 -2.43 -6.33 26.00
N ALA A 30 -1.47 -6.71 25.14
CA ALA A 30 -1.14 -8.11 24.86
C ALA A 30 0.35 -8.30 24.55
N ALA A 31 0.79 -9.55 24.49
CA ALA A 31 2.14 -9.89 24.05
C ALA A 31 2.42 -9.45 22.60
N TYR A 32 1.36 -9.26 21.81
CA TYR A 32 1.42 -8.69 20.47
C TYR A 32 0.07 -8.04 20.13
N VAL A 33 0.10 -6.79 19.71
CA VAL A 33 -1.07 -6.05 19.24
C VAL A 33 -0.80 -5.62 17.80
N ASP A 34 -1.66 -6.03 16.88
CA ASP A 34 -1.67 -5.55 15.51
C ASP A 34 -3.00 -4.87 15.20
N ALA A 35 -2.98 -3.84 14.36
CA ALA A 35 -4.18 -3.11 13.98
C ALA A 35 -4.26 -2.92 12.48
N ILE A 36 -5.48 -2.88 11.94
CA ILE A 36 -5.72 -2.51 10.56
C ILE A 36 -6.67 -1.31 10.52
N HIS A 37 -6.21 -0.21 9.91
CA HIS A 37 -6.92 1.05 9.80
C HIS A 37 -7.47 1.19 8.38
N THR A 38 -8.78 1.28 8.25
CA THR A 38 -9.46 1.27 6.95
C THR A 38 -10.35 2.49 6.71
N ASP A 39 -10.75 3.19 7.76
CA ASP A 39 -11.65 4.34 7.72
C ASP A 39 -11.25 5.40 8.75
N TYR A 40 -9.96 5.71 8.91
CA TYR A 40 -9.59 6.71 9.91
C TYR A 40 -10.16 8.10 9.56
N GLY A 41 -10.45 8.92 10.56
CA GLY A 41 -10.88 10.31 10.33
C GLY A 41 -10.83 11.12 11.60
N ASN A 42 -10.64 12.44 11.48
CA ASN A 42 -10.61 13.32 12.66
C ASN A 42 -12.01 13.63 13.20
N VAL A 43 -13.03 13.37 12.37
CA VAL A 43 -14.45 13.49 12.71
C VAL A 43 -15.23 12.36 12.04
N VAL A 44 -16.39 12.01 12.60
CA VAL A 44 -17.29 10.95 12.10
C VAL A 44 -17.66 11.09 10.61
N LEU A 45 -17.72 12.33 10.11
CA LEU A 45 -18.01 12.59 8.69
C LEU A 45 -16.85 12.24 7.75
N GLU A 46 -15.62 12.21 8.26
CA GLU A 46 -14.43 11.83 7.51
C GLU A 46 -14.20 10.32 7.55
N GLY A 47 -14.38 9.71 8.74
CA GLY A 47 -14.19 8.30 9.01
C GLY A 47 -14.48 7.96 10.47
N LEU A 48 -14.71 6.67 10.77
CA LEU A 48 -14.99 6.17 12.12
C LEU A 48 -13.76 5.65 12.86
N GLY A 49 -12.68 5.39 12.15
CA GLY A 49 -11.46 4.82 12.69
C GLY A 49 -10.50 5.83 13.30
N LEU A 50 -9.59 5.35 14.13
CA LEU A 50 -8.48 6.11 14.67
C LEU A 50 -7.33 6.17 13.65
N GLN A 51 -6.71 7.34 13.47
CA GLN A 51 -5.53 7.47 12.60
C GLN A 51 -4.25 7.04 13.30
N ASP A 52 -4.20 7.25 14.61
CA ASP A 52 -3.03 6.95 15.43
C ASP A 52 -2.77 5.46 15.56
N THR A 53 -1.50 5.14 15.66
CA THR A 53 -1.00 3.80 15.93
C THR A 53 -1.44 3.35 17.32
N VAL A 54 -2.00 2.15 17.40
CA VAL A 54 -2.45 1.47 18.62
C VAL A 54 -1.63 0.23 18.92
N GLY A 55 -0.98 -0.35 17.91
CA GLY A 55 -0.28 -1.63 18.02
C GLY A 55 1.25 -1.51 17.94
N MET A 56 1.88 -2.69 17.86
CA MET A 56 3.27 -2.80 17.39
C MET A 56 3.33 -2.63 15.87
N ASP A 57 2.36 -3.23 15.18
CA ASP A 57 2.17 -3.12 13.74
C ASP A 57 0.78 -2.56 13.42
N ASP A 58 0.76 -1.38 12.80
CA ASP A 58 -0.46 -0.73 12.35
C ASP A 58 -0.47 -0.69 10.83
N PHE A 59 -1.39 -1.46 10.25
CA PHE A 59 -1.58 -1.63 8.81
C PHE A 59 -2.57 -0.60 8.27
N TYR A 60 -2.18 0.12 7.22
CA TYR A 60 -3.00 1.14 6.56
C TYR A 60 -3.21 0.77 5.08
N PRO A 61 -4.05 -0.25 4.78
CA PRO A 61 -4.40 -0.61 3.41
C PRO A 61 -4.97 0.60 2.67
N ASN A 62 -4.47 0.83 1.45
CA ASN A 62 -4.87 1.94 0.60
C ASN A 62 -4.70 3.32 1.25
N GLY A 63 -3.76 3.44 2.19
CA GLY A 63 -3.51 4.66 2.94
C GLY A 63 -4.39 4.83 4.18
N GLY A 64 -5.28 3.87 4.47
CA GLY A 64 -6.07 3.73 5.69
C GLY A 64 -7.29 4.64 5.84
N TYR A 65 -7.55 5.50 4.84
CA TYR A 65 -8.66 6.46 4.84
C TYR A 65 -9.84 5.99 3.98
N ARG A 66 -9.58 5.56 2.75
CA ARG A 66 -10.61 5.16 1.79
C ARG A 66 -10.24 3.87 1.09
N GLN A 67 -11.21 2.97 1.01
CA GLN A 67 -11.00 1.65 0.49
C GLN A 67 -11.55 1.55 -0.94
N PRO A 68 -10.83 0.87 -1.86
CA PRO A 68 -11.32 0.57 -3.19
C PRO A 68 -12.72 -0.05 -3.13
N GLY A 69 -13.62 0.39 -4.02
CA GLY A 69 -15.00 -0.08 -4.06
C GLY A 69 -15.97 0.54 -3.04
N CYS A 70 -15.51 1.44 -2.16
CA CYS A 70 -16.33 2.18 -1.19
C CYS A 70 -16.57 3.67 -1.57
N GLY A 71 -16.35 4.04 -2.83
CA GLY A 71 -16.35 5.43 -3.30
C GLY A 71 -17.71 6.12 -3.43
N VAL A 72 -17.63 7.41 -3.80
CA VAL A 72 -18.72 8.40 -3.85
C VAL A 72 -19.89 8.00 -4.74
N THR A 73 -19.71 7.18 -5.79
CA THR A 73 -20.84 6.71 -6.61
C THR A 73 -21.75 5.79 -5.82
N LYS A 74 -21.21 4.79 -5.12
CA LYS A 74 -21.99 3.97 -4.18
C LYS A 74 -22.52 4.81 -3.03
N GLY A 75 -21.77 5.82 -2.57
CA GLY A 75 -22.29 6.73 -1.54
C GLY A 75 -23.41 7.64 -1.99
N LEU A 76 -23.37 8.14 -3.21
CA LEU A 76 -24.44 8.89 -3.84
C LEU A 76 -25.64 7.98 -4.11
N PHE A 77 -25.42 6.75 -4.58
CA PHE A 77 -26.49 5.74 -4.69
C PHE A 77 -27.10 5.41 -3.32
N ASN A 78 -26.28 5.21 -2.28
CA ASN A 78 -26.76 4.96 -0.92
C ASN A 78 -27.52 6.17 -0.36
N VAL A 79 -27.09 7.40 -0.66
CA VAL A 79 -27.79 8.64 -0.28
C VAL A 79 -29.08 8.84 -1.07
N LEU A 80 -29.08 8.54 -2.38
CA LEU A 80 -30.26 8.62 -3.22
C LEU A 80 -31.29 7.52 -2.85
N GLN A 81 -30.83 6.35 -2.44
CA GLN A 81 -31.66 5.19 -2.10
C GLN A 81 -32.13 5.21 -0.65
N SER A 82 -31.30 5.67 0.29
CA SER A 82 -31.55 5.59 1.75
C SER A 82 -31.56 6.96 2.45
N GLY A 83 -31.44 8.06 1.71
CA GLY A 83 -31.39 9.42 2.27
C GLY A 83 -30.01 9.81 2.82
N ILE A 84 -29.83 11.10 3.13
CA ILE A 84 -28.52 11.66 3.54
C ILE A 84 -27.97 10.98 4.80
N GLY A 85 -28.80 10.72 5.81
CA GLY A 85 -28.35 10.08 7.06
C GLY A 85 -27.88 8.64 6.87
N GLU A 86 -28.80 7.75 6.47
CA GLU A 86 -28.51 6.32 6.32
C GLU A 86 -27.55 6.04 5.15
N GLY A 87 -27.60 6.86 4.09
CA GLY A 87 -26.71 6.73 2.94
C GLY A 87 -25.25 7.08 3.26
N LEU A 88 -25.02 8.17 3.99
CA LEU A 88 -23.68 8.52 4.48
C LEU A 88 -23.17 7.46 5.46
N SER A 89 -24.03 6.99 6.36
CA SER A 89 -23.71 5.89 7.29
C SER A 89 -23.28 4.63 6.55
N LYS A 90 -23.97 4.22 5.47
CA LYS A 90 -23.58 3.05 4.65
C LYS A 90 -22.25 3.22 3.92
N THR A 91 -21.90 4.44 3.52
CA THR A 91 -20.61 4.70 2.85
C THR A 91 -19.44 4.66 3.81
N VAL A 92 -19.57 5.36 4.93
CA VAL A 92 -18.59 5.34 6.02
C VAL A 92 -18.46 3.90 6.55
N ALA A 93 -19.58 3.22 6.76
CA ALA A 93 -19.58 1.81 7.14
C ALA A 93 -18.87 0.91 6.10
N CYS A 94 -18.86 1.20 4.80
CA CYS A 94 -18.16 0.37 3.81
C CYS A 94 -16.64 0.37 4.03
N ASN A 95 -16.04 1.55 4.21
CA ASN A 95 -14.61 1.64 4.52
C ASN A 95 -14.34 0.96 5.86
N HIS A 96 -15.15 1.25 6.89
CA HIS A 96 -14.96 0.71 8.23
C HIS A 96 -15.06 -0.81 8.28
N GLN A 97 -16.03 -1.37 7.54
CA GLN A 97 -16.24 -2.82 7.38
C GLN A 97 -15.17 -3.50 6.52
N ARG A 98 -14.30 -2.75 5.83
CA ARG A 98 -13.19 -3.35 5.08
C ARG A 98 -12.22 -4.09 6.00
N SER A 99 -12.03 -3.62 7.22
CA SER A 99 -11.10 -4.21 8.20
C SER A 99 -11.39 -5.69 8.47
N TRP A 100 -12.63 -6.02 8.88
CA TRP A 100 -13.03 -7.40 9.06
C TRP A 100 -13.10 -8.15 7.73
N GLY A 101 -13.47 -7.49 6.63
CA GLY A 101 -13.46 -8.07 5.30
C GLY A 101 -12.08 -8.57 4.85
N LEU A 102 -11.00 -7.87 5.23
CA LEU A 102 -9.61 -8.28 5.05
C LEU A 102 -9.19 -9.35 6.08
N PHE A 103 -9.76 -9.32 7.29
CA PHE A 103 -9.47 -10.29 8.35
C PHE A 103 -10.18 -11.65 8.21
N ILE A 104 -11.23 -11.80 7.42
CA ILE A 104 -11.94 -13.09 7.28
C ILE A 104 -11.77 -13.74 5.91
N VAL A 105 -10.83 -13.26 5.11
CA VAL A 105 -10.55 -13.82 3.79
C VAL A 105 -10.18 -15.29 3.88
N ASN A 106 -10.71 -16.07 2.93
CA ASN A 106 -10.38 -17.48 2.81
C ASN A 106 -9.00 -17.62 2.17
N PRO A 107 -7.99 -18.19 2.85
CA PRO A 107 -6.66 -18.38 2.29
C PRO A 107 -6.68 -19.22 1.00
N LYS A 108 -7.62 -20.17 0.88
CA LYS A 108 -7.80 -20.95 -0.36
C LYS A 108 -8.30 -20.12 -1.55
N ALA A 109 -8.91 -18.97 -1.28
CA ALA A 109 -9.30 -18.01 -2.32
C ALA A 109 -8.18 -17.03 -2.65
N MET A 110 -7.13 -16.96 -1.81
CA MET A 110 -5.91 -16.21 -2.04
C MET A 110 -4.96 -17.07 -2.90
N ASP A 111 -5.33 -17.22 -4.17
CA ASP A 111 -4.60 -18.03 -5.14
C ASP A 111 -3.14 -17.54 -5.29
N GLU A 112 -2.25 -18.44 -5.72
CA GLU A 112 -0.86 -18.16 -6.07
C GLU A 112 0.03 -17.55 -4.97
N HIS A 113 -0.21 -17.89 -3.71
CA HIS A 113 0.53 -17.32 -2.59
C HIS A 113 0.36 -15.78 -2.56
N CYS A 114 -0.88 -15.32 -2.59
CA CYS A 114 -1.18 -13.92 -2.33
C CYS A 114 -1.35 -13.69 -0.83
N GLN A 115 -0.53 -12.84 -0.23
CA GLN A 115 -0.58 -12.48 1.18
C GLN A 115 -0.56 -10.97 1.36
N TYR A 116 -1.30 -10.46 2.35
CA TYR A 116 -1.22 -9.07 2.71
C TYR A 116 0.10 -8.78 3.42
N VAL A 117 1.06 -8.30 2.64
CA VAL A 117 2.36 -7.82 3.12
C VAL A 117 2.29 -6.30 3.23
N GLY A 118 2.35 -5.78 4.45
CA GLY A 118 2.48 -4.36 4.71
C GLY A 118 3.95 -3.95 4.71
N TYR A 119 4.27 -2.81 4.09
CA TYR A 119 5.62 -2.26 3.99
C TYR A 119 5.75 -1.05 4.90
N GLU A 120 6.76 -1.05 5.78
CA GLU A 120 7.04 0.08 6.66
C GLU A 120 7.45 1.29 5.83
N CYS A 121 6.77 2.41 6.07
CA CYS A 121 7.04 3.64 5.35
C CYS A 121 6.67 4.85 6.18
N ASP A 122 7.31 5.99 5.95
CA ASP A 122 6.99 7.22 6.71
C ASP A 122 5.62 7.80 6.34
N SER A 123 5.10 7.49 5.14
CA SER A 123 3.82 8.00 4.66
C SER A 123 3.27 7.16 3.50
N TRP A 124 1.95 7.23 3.34
CA TRP A 124 1.26 6.65 2.20
C TRP A 124 1.78 7.14 0.84
N ASP A 125 2.10 8.44 0.72
CA ASP A 125 2.59 9.01 -0.55
C ASP A 125 3.95 8.43 -0.94
N LYS A 126 4.89 8.33 0.00
CA LYS A 126 6.18 7.67 -0.24
C LYS A 126 6.01 6.19 -0.63
N PHE A 127 5.07 5.48 0.01
CA PHE A 127 4.76 4.09 -0.36
C PHE A 127 4.21 4.00 -1.79
N ARG A 128 3.23 4.84 -2.15
CA ARG A 128 2.64 4.87 -3.51
C ARG A 128 3.66 5.22 -4.60
N GLU A 129 4.67 6.01 -4.26
CA GLU A 129 5.80 6.33 -5.14
C GLU A 129 6.85 5.20 -5.22
N GLY A 130 6.61 4.06 -4.57
CA GLY A 130 7.52 2.92 -4.56
C GLY A 130 8.82 3.19 -3.80
N LYS A 131 8.83 4.10 -2.82
CA LYS A 131 10.03 4.38 -2.01
C LYS A 131 10.23 3.39 -0.86
N CYS A 132 9.21 2.58 -0.56
CA CYS A 132 9.17 1.61 0.53
C CYS A 132 8.65 0.27 -0.02
N GLY A 133 9.56 -0.59 -0.48
CA GLY A 133 9.21 -1.90 -1.05
C GLY A 133 10.24 -3.00 -0.75
N ASP A 134 11.25 -2.67 0.04
CA ASP A 134 12.24 -3.60 0.57
C ASP A 134 11.80 -4.03 1.97
N CYS A 135 11.84 -5.33 2.25
CA CYS A 135 11.50 -5.86 3.57
C CYS A 135 12.73 -5.93 4.50
N GLY A 136 13.91 -5.56 4.03
CA GLY A 136 15.16 -5.70 4.78
C GLY A 136 15.67 -7.13 4.76
N ALA A 137 16.88 -7.33 5.29
CA ALA A 137 17.57 -8.61 5.20
C ALA A 137 16.90 -9.74 6.01
N GLN A 138 16.16 -9.39 7.07
CA GLN A 138 15.47 -10.33 7.95
C GLN A 138 13.94 -10.20 7.86
N GLY A 139 13.42 -9.37 6.94
CA GLY A 139 11.99 -9.09 6.82
C GLY A 139 11.49 -8.02 7.80
N GLU A 140 12.39 -7.36 8.54
CA GLU A 140 12.09 -6.42 9.62
C GLU A 140 11.35 -5.16 9.18
N GLN A 141 11.38 -4.81 7.88
CA GLN A 141 10.71 -3.64 7.33
C GLN A 141 9.34 -3.96 6.72
N CYS A 142 8.92 -5.23 6.76
CA CYS A 142 7.59 -5.64 6.35
C CYS A 142 6.82 -6.22 7.54
N GLY A 143 5.52 -6.41 7.39
CA GLY A 143 4.69 -7.16 8.33
C GLY A 143 3.67 -7.97 7.55
N VAL A 144 3.30 -9.13 8.10
CA VAL A 144 2.37 -10.07 7.48
C VAL A 144 1.03 -9.97 8.20
N PHE A 145 0.03 -9.38 7.55
CA PHE A 145 -1.34 -9.34 8.11
C PHE A 145 -2.03 -10.68 7.85
N SER A 146 -1.85 -11.64 8.77
CA SER A 146 -2.45 -12.97 8.69
C SER A 146 -3.38 -13.25 9.87
N VAL A 147 -4.54 -13.79 9.52
CA VAL A 147 -5.59 -14.29 10.42
C VAL A 147 -5.11 -15.53 11.15
N LEU A 148 -4.46 -16.43 10.42
CA LEU A 148 -3.91 -17.67 10.95
C LEU A 148 -2.58 -17.44 11.68
N GLY A 149 -1.93 -16.30 11.41
CA GLY A 149 -0.69 -15.90 12.07
C GLY A 149 0.37 -16.98 11.88
N LYS A 150 0.89 -17.51 12.99
CA LYS A 150 1.90 -18.60 12.97
C LYS A 150 1.38 -19.93 12.43
N ASP A 151 0.06 -20.15 12.45
CA ASP A 151 -0.58 -21.39 12.04
C ASP A 151 -0.99 -21.34 10.54
N ASP A 152 -0.65 -20.25 9.86
CA ASP A 152 -0.78 -20.13 8.41
C ASP A 152 0.14 -21.14 7.71
N PRO A 153 -0.40 -22.06 6.88
CA PRO A 153 0.40 -23.12 6.25
C PRO A 153 1.41 -22.58 5.23
N ASP A 154 1.15 -21.40 4.66
CA ASP A 154 1.98 -20.82 3.60
C ASP A 154 2.94 -19.75 4.18
N TYR A 155 2.49 -18.98 5.18
CA TYR A 155 3.22 -17.81 5.71
C TYR A 155 3.54 -17.85 7.20
N GLY A 156 3.19 -18.92 7.91
CA GLY A 156 3.36 -18.99 9.37
C GLY A 156 4.80 -18.79 9.82
N ASN A 157 5.77 -19.28 9.03
CA ASN A 157 7.19 -19.08 9.29
C ASN A 157 7.61 -17.60 9.15
N HIS A 158 7.12 -16.90 8.12
CA HIS A 158 7.36 -15.47 7.95
C HIS A 158 6.73 -14.67 9.08
N TYR A 159 5.50 -15.01 9.48
CA TYR A 159 4.85 -14.41 10.63
C TYR A 159 5.65 -14.64 11.93
N LEU A 160 6.13 -15.86 12.19
CA LEU A 160 6.92 -16.18 13.37
C LEU A 160 8.27 -15.46 13.40
N GLN A 161 8.98 -15.43 12.27
CA GLN A 161 10.23 -14.70 12.14
C GLN A 161 10.00 -13.21 12.42
N HIS A 162 8.96 -12.64 11.84
CA HIS A 162 8.55 -11.26 12.06
C HIS A 162 8.27 -10.98 13.54
N MET A 163 7.47 -11.82 14.20
CA MET A 163 7.18 -11.72 15.63
C MET A 163 8.46 -11.78 16.49
N ASN A 164 9.42 -12.63 16.13
CA ASN A 164 10.69 -12.73 16.85
C ASN A 164 11.54 -11.47 16.68
N VAL A 165 11.56 -10.89 15.47
CA VAL A 165 12.20 -9.59 15.21
C VAL A 165 11.53 -8.50 16.05
N MET A 166 10.20 -8.43 16.04
CA MET A 166 9.44 -7.40 16.77
C MET A 166 9.62 -7.47 18.28
N LYS A 167 9.82 -8.66 18.86
CA LYS A 167 10.20 -8.80 20.29
C LYS A 167 11.52 -8.13 20.65
N THR A 168 12.42 -7.95 19.67
CA THR A 168 13.71 -7.27 19.88
C THR A 168 13.64 -5.77 19.59
N ILE A 169 12.65 -5.32 18.80
CA ILE A 169 12.39 -3.92 18.45
C ILE A 169 11.37 -3.35 19.44
N ASP A 170 11.73 -3.29 20.73
CA ASP A 170 10.84 -3.09 21.89
C ASP A 170 10.22 -1.67 22.03
N THR A 171 10.27 -0.80 21.02
CA THR A 171 9.81 0.60 21.22
C THR A 171 9.11 1.29 20.05
N LYS A 172 9.17 0.78 18.80
CA LYS A 172 8.67 1.54 17.64
C LYS A 172 7.24 1.15 17.28
N LYS A 173 6.31 2.11 17.32
CA LYS A 173 5.00 2.00 16.65
C LYS A 173 5.26 2.09 15.14
N ARG A 174 4.82 1.12 14.34
CA ARG A 174 5.15 1.03 12.90
C ARG A 174 3.91 1.23 12.04
N LYS A 175 4.04 2.06 11.01
CA LYS A 175 3.02 2.25 9.98
C LYS A 175 3.38 1.41 8.75
N LEU A 176 2.56 0.42 8.47
CA LEU A 176 2.72 -0.51 7.37
C LEU A 176 1.68 -0.23 6.29
N TYR A 177 2.10 -0.06 5.05
CA TYR A 177 1.20 0.27 3.95
C TYR A 177 1.17 -0.85 2.92
N PHE A 178 0.00 -1.09 2.36
CA PHE A 178 -0.18 -1.92 1.17
C PHE A 178 -1.40 -1.47 0.38
N LYS A 179 -1.51 -1.90 -0.87
CA LYS A 179 -2.71 -1.72 -1.70
C LYS A 179 -3.55 -2.98 -1.72
N THR A 180 -4.86 -2.81 -1.85
CA THR A 180 -5.82 -3.90 -2.08
C THR A 180 -6.64 -3.65 -3.33
N ASP A 181 -7.27 -4.69 -3.85
CA ASP A 181 -8.32 -4.59 -4.87
C ASP A 181 -9.67 -4.20 -4.23
N ASP A 182 -10.65 -3.82 -5.04
CA ASP A 182 -12.03 -3.54 -4.61
C ASP A 182 -12.89 -4.81 -4.48
N ASN A 183 -12.50 -5.87 -5.19
CA ASN A 183 -13.16 -7.17 -5.25
C ASN A 183 -12.45 -8.22 -4.40
N LYS A 184 -13.21 -9.14 -3.79
CA LYS A 184 -12.65 -10.28 -3.03
C LYS A 184 -11.78 -11.13 -3.97
N PRO A 185 -10.61 -11.63 -3.53
CA PRO A 185 -10.09 -11.63 -2.15
C PRO A 185 -9.30 -10.36 -1.75
N PHE A 186 -9.45 -9.24 -2.46
CA PHE A 186 -8.79 -7.94 -2.22
C PHE A 186 -7.26 -7.96 -2.33
N CYS A 187 -6.65 -9.12 -2.55
CA CYS A 187 -5.20 -9.25 -2.53
C CYS A 187 -4.58 -8.72 -3.84
N LEU A 188 -3.48 -8.00 -3.69
CA LEU A 188 -2.64 -7.53 -4.79
C LEU A 188 -1.19 -7.91 -4.48
N HIS A 189 -0.45 -8.30 -5.52
CA HIS A 189 1.00 -8.43 -5.45
C HIS A 189 1.64 -7.08 -5.75
N HIS A 190 2.55 -6.64 -4.87
CA HIS A 190 3.29 -5.39 -5.00
C HIS A 190 4.65 -5.63 -5.67
N TYR A 191 5.00 -4.78 -6.63
CA TYR A 191 6.28 -4.81 -7.33
C TYR A 191 6.91 -3.43 -7.20
N GLN A 192 8.00 -3.32 -6.44
CA GLN A 192 8.81 -2.10 -6.42
C GLN A 192 9.72 -2.10 -7.64
N ILE A 193 9.65 -1.05 -8.45
CA ILE A 193 10.54 -0.89 -9.60
C ILE A 193 11.42 0.34 -9.41
N ILE A 194 12.71 0.17 -9.69
CA ILE A 194 13.74 1.19 -9.46
C ILE A 194 14.53 1.41 -10.75
N VAL A 195 14.21 2.48 -11.46
CA VAL A 195 14.93 2.87 -12.68
C VAL A 195 16.13 3.73 -12.31
N HIS A 196 17.33 3.27 -12.67
CA HIS A 196 18.57 4.03 -12.55
C HIS A 196 18.89 4.71 -13.88
N LEU A 197 18.85 6.04 -13.89
CA LEU A 197 19.19 6.84 -15.07
C LEU A 197 20.70 7.04 -15.18
N ALA A 198 21.22 6.97 -16.40
CA ALA A 198 22.65 7.08 -16.64
C ALA A 198 23.16 8.51 -16.40
N ASN A 199 24.35 8.63 -15.81
CA ASN A 199 25.06 9.92 -15.68
C ASN A 199 25.42 10.53 -17.04
N SER A 200 25.46 9.72 -18.11
CA SER A 200 25.72 10.16 -19.49
C SER A 200 24.55 10.87 -20.16
N MET A 201 23.42 11.04 -19.46
CA MET A 201 22.29 11.78 -19.97
C MET A 201 22.69 13.26 -20.22
N PRO A 202 22.49 13.81 -21.42
CA PRO A 202 23.01 15.12 -21.77
C PRO A 202 22.28 16.28 -21.08
N ARG A 203 21.00 16.10 -20.75
CA ARG A 203 20.14 17.08 -20.09
C ARG A 203 18.91 16.40 -19.50
N SER A 204 18.23 17.07 -18.58
CA SER A 204 16.97 16.56 -18.05
C SER A 204 15.88 16.44 -19.12
N ALA A 205 15.04 15.42 -18.99
CA ALA A 205 13.93 15.10 -19.88
C ALA A 205 12.63 15.05 -19.08
N THR A 206 11.60 15.77 -19.54
CA THR A 206 10.27 15.73 -18.91
C THR A 206 9.34 14.83 -19.69
N GLY A 207 8.68 13.89 -19.02
CA GLY A 207 7.76 12.96 -19.67
C GLY A 207 7.16 11.92 -18.76
N PHE A 208 6.63 10.88 -19.38
CA PHE A 208 6.00 9.74 -18.74
C PHE A 208 6.85 8.50 -18.97
N ILE A 209 7.01 7.69 -17.93
CA ILE A 209 7.57 6.35 -18.03
C ILE A 209 6.40 5.36 -17.87
N ASN A 210 6.27 4.43 -18.80
CA ASN A 210 5.36 3.29 -18.71
C ASN A 210 6.20 2.01 -18.70
N LEU A 211 5.87 1.07 -17.84
CA LEU A 211 6.52 -0.23 -17.79
C LEU A 211 5.58 -1.35 -18.20
N SER A 212 6.11 -2.34 -18.89
CA SER A 212 5.53 -3.67 -18.94
C SER A 212 6.44 -4.63 -18.15
N LEU A 213 5.83 -5.45 -17.29
CA LEU A 213 6.54 -6.47 -16.53
C LEU A 213 6.18 -7.84 -17.10
N HIS A 214 7.20 -8.62 -17.43
CA HIS A 214 7.06 -9.97 -17.95
C HIS A 214 7.66 -10.93 -16.92
N GLY A 215 6.83 -11.82 -16.38
CA GLY A 215 7.25 -12.86 -15.46
C GLY A 215 6.97 -14.26 -16.00
N SER A 216 7.50 -15.26 -15.30
CA SER A 216 7.40 -16.67 -15.69
C SER A 216 5.99 -17.21 -15.79
N ARG A 217 4.99 -16.55 -15.18
CA ARG A 217 3.59 -16.97 -15.21
C ARG A 217 2.71 -16.12 -16.12
N ARG A 218 3.06 -14.84 -16.36
CA ARG A 218 2.31 -13.88 -17.19
C ARG A 218 3.04 -12.56 -17.29
N SER A 219 2.49 -11.70 -18.14
CA SER A 219 2.92 -10.31 -18.31
C SER A 219 1.80 -9.34 -17.92
N VAL A 220 2.17 -8.15 -17.49
CA VAL A 220 1.27 -7.01 -17.29
C VAL A 220 1.86 -5.81 -18.03
N ASP A 221 1.03 -5.16 -18.84
CA ASP A 221 1.41 -3.99 -19.62
C ASP A 221 0.99 -2.68 -18.96
N GLU A 222 1.66 -1.59 -19.34
CA GLU A 222 1.27 -0.21 -19.05
C GLU A 222 1.16 0.18 -17.55
N LEU A 223 2.06 -0.34 -16.71
CA LEU A 223 2.25 0.20 -15.36
C LEU A 223 2.86 1.61 -15.43
N LYS A 224 2.03 2.63 -15.16
CA LYS A 224 2.45 4.03 -15.22
C LYS A 224 3.31 4.44 -14.03
N PHE A 225 4.45 5.10 -14.29
CA PHE A 225 5.28 5.79 -13.28
C PHE A 225 4.64 7.14 -12.89
N GLY A 226 3.43 7.07 -12.33
CA GLY A 226 2.63 8.24 -11.94
C GLY A 226 1.68 8.74 -13.03
N GLU A 227 0.79 9.65 -12.64
CA GLU A 227 -0.28 10.17 -13.50
C GLU A 227 0.12 11.44 -14.27
N ILE A 228 1.19 12.10 -13.84
CA ILE A 228 1.67 13.37 -14.39
C ILE A 228 3.10 13.24 -14.93
N ALA A 229 3.45 14.09 -15.90
CA ALA A 229 4.80 14.12 -16.45
C ALA A 229 5.81 14.56 -15.38
N GLN A 230 6.91 13.82 -15.24
CA GLN A 230 7.98 14.12 -14.29
C GLN A 230 9.26 14.52 -15.01
N SER A 231 10.11 15.28 -14.32
CA SER A 231 11.44 15.65 -14.81
C SER A 231 12.48 14.62 -14.38
N TYR A 232 13.22 14.10 -15.34
CA TYR A 232 14.23 13.06 -15.17
C TYR A 232 15.61 13.60 -15.53
N GLY A 233 16.53 13.61 -14.58
CA GLY A 233 17.88 14.14 -14.74
C GLY A 233 18.96 13.06 -14.77
N PRO A 234 20.21 13.43 -15.13
CA PRO A 234 21.34 12.52 -15.13
C PRO A 234 21.58 11.91 -13.74
N GLY A 235 21.82 10.60 -13.69
CA GLY A 235 22.15 9.89 -12.43
C GLY A 235 20.99 9.67 -11.47
N MET A 236 19.78 10.14 -11.79
CA MET A 236 18.64 10.01 -10.88
C MET A 236 18.20 8.56 -10.70
N LYS A 237 17.83 8.22 -9.47
CA LYS A 237 17.09 7.00 -9.11
C LYS A 237 15.61 7.34 -9.07
N VAL A 238 14.81 6.68 -9.91
CA VAL A 238 13.36 6.86 -10.00
C VAL A 238 12.67 5.60 -9.52
N THR A 239 11.68 5.73 -8.66
CA THR A 239 10.94 4.61 -8.11
C THR A 239 9.48 4.63 -8.54
N ALA A 240 8.88 3.44 -8.62
CA ALA A 240 7.43 3.29 -8.75
C ALA A 240 6.97 2.02 -8.05
N LEU A 241 5.68 1.99 -7.72
CA LEU A 241 4.98 0.83 -7.18
C LEU A 241 4.00 0.30 -8.23
N GLY A 242 4.29 -0.89 -8.75
CA GLY A 242 3.36 -1.67 -9.55
C GLY A 242 2.51 -2.58 -8.66
N THR A 243 1.27 -2.83 -9.06
CA THR A 243 0.41 -3.83 -8.40
C THR A 243 -0.32 -4.68 -9.41
N TYR A 244 -0.47 -5.97 -9.13
CA TYR A 244 -1.26 -6.86 -9.98
C TYR A 244 -2.03 -7.89 -9.15
N VAL A 245 -3.23 -8.26 -9.60
CA VAL A 245 -4.17 -9.14 -8.87
C VAL A 245 -3.71 -10.59 -8.75
N LYS A 246 -2.72 -11.01 -9.55
CA LYS A 246 -2.13 -12.34 -9.48
C LYS A 246 -0.61 -12.28 -9.53
N SER A 247 0.06 -13.36 -9.16
CA SER A 247 1.52 -13.42 -9.22
C SER A 247 1.99 -13.36 -10.67
N LEU A 248 3.01 -12.56 -10.95
CA LEU A 248 3.73 -12.60 -12.22
C LEU A 248 4.73 -13.78 -12.27
N GLY A 249 5.01 -14.40 -11.12
CA GLY A 249 6.12 -15.32 -10.95
C GLY A 249 7.45 -14.58 -10.88
N THR A 250 8.53 -15.27 -11.26
CA THR A 250 9.86 -14.65 -11.37
C THR A 250 9.86 -13.68 -12.54
N ILE A 251 10.21 -12.42 -12.30
CA ILE A 251 10.33 -11.42 -13.37
C ILE A 251 11.52 -11.78 -14.25
N THR A 252 11.29 -11.89 -15.56
CA THR A 252 12.29 -12.27 -16.56
C THR A 252 12.67 -11.11 -17.47
N GLN A 253 11.75 -10.15 -17.69
CA GLN A 253 11.97 -9.00 -18.55
C GLN A 253 11.14 -7.80 -18.07
N ILE A 254 11.68 -6.59 -18.26
CA ILE A 254 11.00 -5.32 -18.02
C ILE A 254 11.17 -4.47 -19.26
N ASP A 255 10.06 -4.08 -19.86
CA ASP A 255 10.05 -3.15 -20.99
C ASP A 255 9.74 -1.74 -20.48
N LEU A 256 10.64 -0.79 -20.75
CA LEU A 256 10.46 0.61 -20.40
C LEU A 256 10.14 1.43 -21.65
N LYS A 257 8.96 2.06 -21.64
CA LYS A 257 8.54 3.01 -22.67
C LYS A 257 8.51 4.42 -22.09
N TRP A 258 9.38 5.29 -22.59
CA TRP A 258 9.36 6.71 -22.26
C TRP A 258 8.61 7.51 -23.33
N THR A 259 7.74 8.42 -22.89
CA THR A 259 6.99 9.34 -23.74
C THR A 259 7.24 10.77 -23.29
N PHE A 260 7.68 11.63 -24.19
CA PHE A 260 7.91 13.04 -23.90
C PHE A 260 6.60 13.75 -23.50
N GLY A 261 6.63 14.56 -22.44
CA GLY A 261 5.41 15.11 -21.81
C GLY A 261 5.36 16.64 -21.67
N GLY A 262 6.14 17.40 -22.46
CA GLY A 262 6.28 18.84 -22.28
C GLY A 262 5.53 19.71 -23.31
N LEU A 263 4.96 20.82 -22.82
CA LEU A 263 4.57 22.06 -23.52
C LEU A 263 5.70 22.76 -24.32
N GLN A 264 6.81 22.07 -24.59
CA GLN A 264 7.98 22.60 -25.31
C GLN A 264 7.76 22.73 -26.83
N LEU A 265 6.54 22.54 -27.31
CA LEU A 265 6.10 22.93 -28.65
C LEU A 265 6.27 24.43 -28.92
N LEU A 266 6.42 25.26 -27.88
CA LEU A 266 6.69 26.70 -27.99
C LEU A 266 8.18 27.07 -28.03
N ASP A 267 9.09 26.08 -27.90
CA ASP A 267 10.54 26.28 -28.06
C ASP A 267 10.99 25.71 -29.42
N PRO A 268 11.10 26.55 -30.46
CA PRO A 268 11.48 26.11 -31.81
C PRO A 268 12.86 25.44 -31.89
N THR A 269 13.73 25.61 -30.89
CA THR A 269 15.03 24.93 -30.83
C THR A 269 14.92 23.45 -30.47
N LYS A 270 13.77 23.00 -29.95
CA LYS A 270 13.51 21.61 -29.52
C LYS A 270 12.69 20.80 -30.51
N LEU A 271 12.25 21.39 -31.62
CA LEU A 271 11.54 20.74 -32.72
C LEU A 271 12.41 19.72 -33.51
N PHE A 272 13.74 19.76 -33.35
CA PHE A 272 14.66 18.90 -34.09
C PHE A 272 15.52 17.97 -33.21
N ASN A 273 15.44 18.06 -31.88
CA ASN A 273 16.25 17.23 -30.97
C ASN A 273 15.48 16.85 -29.69
N PHE A 274 14.64 15.82 -29.82
CA PHE A 274 13.89 15.25 -28.70
C PHE A 274 14.85 14.76 -27.60
N PRO A 275 14.59 15.06 -26.32
CA PRO A 275 15.41 14.53 -25.25
C PRO A 275 15.33 13.00 -25.25
N LYS A 276 16.44 12.32 -24.93
CA LYS A 276 16.50 10.87 -24.80
C LYS A 276 16.66 10.50 -23.34
N LEU A 277 15.92 9.49 -22.90
CA LEU A 277 16.09 8.91 -21.57
C LEU A 277 17.14 7.79 -21.67
N HIS A 278 18.30 7.98 -21.06
CA HIS A 278 19.34 6.95 -20.96
C HIS A 278 19.17 6.18 -19.64
N VAL A 279 18.82 4.90 -19.73
CA VAL A 279 18.62 4.02 -18.56
C VAL A 279 19.87 3.14 -18.39
N GLN A 280 20.41 3.11 -17.19
CA GLN A 280 21.57 2.28 -16.85
C GLN A 280 21.15 0.88 -16.42
N LYS A 281 20.13 0.78 -15.56
CA LYS A 281 19.54 -0.47 -15.10
C LYS A 281 18.14 -0.21 -14.54
N ILE A 282 17.35 -1.27 -14.44
CA ILE A 282 16.04 -1.33 -13.78
C ILE A 282 16.10 -2.48 -12.78
#